data_AF-A0A1G8AEE1-F1
#
_entry.id   AF-A0A1G8AEE1-F1
#
_cell.length_a   1.000
_cell.length_b   1.000
_cell.length_c   1.000
_cell.angle_alpha   90.00
_cell.angle_beta   90.00
_cell.angle_gamma   90.00
#
_symmetry.space_group_name_H-M   'P 1'
#
loop_
_entity.id
_entity.type
_entity.pdbx_description
1 polymer ?
#
loop_
_entity_poly.entity_id
_entity_poly.type
_entity_poly.pdbx_seq_one_letter_code
_entity_poly.pdbx_strand_id
1 'polypeptide(L)'
;MTIEWQEPLTAAEVVERLTAATGREPEVASAMIRDYLDDTSEQLGFSVHRWGLDAGDVEEIRRGYEWVDYERGETATEARLRAAGYAQGWNDIAATDDSPGYSGHVDRQAALWTERARGFEAPADVPFVEHEVDAEGWSR
;
A
#
# COMPACT_ATOMS: atom_id res chain seq x y z
N MET A 1 8.08 -9.27 26.91
CA MET A 1 7.73 -8.53 25.68
C MET A 1 6.35 -7.96 25.94
N THR A 2 6.29 -6.67 26.26
CA THR A 2 5.03 -5.97 26.51
C THR A 2 4.52 -5.53 25.15
N ILE A 3 3.34 -5.98 24.75
CA ILE A 3 2.66 -5.45 23.57
C ILE A 3 2.11 -4.09 24.02
N GLU A 4 2.76 -3.01 23.60
CA GLU A 4 2.16 -1.69 23.72
C GLU A 4 1.07 -1.59 22.65
N TRP A 5 -0.19 -1.60 23.09
CA TRP A 5 -1.32 -1.36 22.21
C TRP A 5 -1.24 0.10 21.76
N GLN A 6 -0.98 0.34 20.47
CA GLN A 6 -1.21 1.66 19.89
C GLN A 6 -2.72 1.85 19.73
N GLU A 7 -3.23 2.98 20.19
CA GLU A 7 -4.62 3.34 19.95
C GLU A 7 -4.84 3.52 18.44
N PRO A 8 -5.93 2.95 17.89
CA PRO A 8 -6.27 3.17 16.49
C PRO A 8 -6.50 4.65 16.22
N LEU A 9 -5.99 5.11 15.09
CA LEU A 9 -6.19 6.46 14.59
C LEU A 9 -7.61 6.63 14.07
N THR A 10 -8.12 7.84 14.18
CA THR A 10 -9.36 8.23 13.51
C THR A 10 -9.14 8.31 12.01
N ALA A 11 -10.20 8.12 11.21
CA ALA A 11 -10.13 8.25 9.75
C ALA A 11 -9.58 9.63 9.31
N ALA A 12 -9.92 10.70 10.03
CA ALA A 12 -9.42 12.04 9.76
C ALA A 12 -7.89 12.13 9.98
N GLU A 13 -7.37 11.52 11.04
CA GLU A 13 -5.93 11.49 11.31
C GLU A 13 -5.17 10.65 10.28
N VAL A 14 -5.73 9.52 9.84
CA VAL A 14 -5.12 8.70 8.78
C VAL A 14 -5.02 9.51 7.48
N VAL A 15 -6.12 10.16 7.06
CA VAL A 15 -6.15 11.01 5.86
C VAL A 15 -5.18 12.17 5.98
N GLU A 16 -5.15 12.87 7.13
CA GLU A 16 -4.23 13.99 7.37
C GLU A 16 -2.76 13.54 7.26
N ARG A 17 -2.41 12.42 7.90
CA ARG A 17 -1.05 11.88 7.86
C ARG A 17 -0.65 11.47 6.44
N LEU A 18 -1.53 10.81 5.70
CA LEU A 18 -1.26 10.44 4.31
C LEU A 18 -1.11 11.66 3.41
N THR A 19 -1.99 12.65 3.56
CA THR A 19 -1.91 13.93 2.84
C THR A 19 -0.57 14.62 3.11
N ALA A 20 -0.18 14.73 4.38
CA ALA A 20 1.09 15.35 4.78
C ALA A 20 2.32 14.58 4.27
N ALA A 21 2.27 13.25 4.28
CA ALA A 21 3.40 12.42 3.88
C ALA A 21 3.58 12.31 2.36
N THR A 22 2.49 12.42 1.60
CA THR A 22 2.50 12.25 0.12
C THR A 22 2.36 13.56 -0.65
N GLY A 23 1.86 14.63 -0.01
CA GLY A 23 1.48 15.87 -0.67
C GLY A 23 0.23 15.76 -1.57
N ARG A 24 -0.50 14.64 -1.50
CA ARG A 24 -1.71 14.38 -2.30
C ARG A 24 -2.94 14.97 -1.61
N GLU A 25 -3.97 15.24 -2.40
CA GLU A 25 -5.25 15.74 -1.89
C GLU A 25 -5.96 14.71 -0.96
N PRO A 26 -6.79 15.15 0.00
CA PRO A 26 -7.49 14.27 0.94
C PRO A 26 -8.35 13.19 0.28
N GLU A 27 -8.95 13.46 -0.88
CA GLU A 27 -9.73 12.50 -1.64
C GLU A 27 -8.87 11.34 -2.16
N VAL A 28 -7.63 11.65 -2.56
CA VAL A 28 -6.66 10.64 -3.01
C VAL A 28 -6.18 9.83 -1.82
N ALA A 29 -5.87 10.47 -0.68
CA ALA A 29 -5.54 9.75 0.55
C ALA A 29 -6.67 8.80 0.99
N SER A 30 -7.92 9.23 0.85
CA SER A 30 -9.09 8.40 1.13
C SER A 30 -9.20 7.21 0.17
N ALA A 31 -8.89 7.40 -1.11
CA ALA A 31 -8.83 6.30 -2.09
C ALA A 31 -7.73 5.30 -1.76
N MET A 32 -6.54 5.77 -1.35
CA MET A 32 -5.44 4.90 -0.91
C MET A 32 -5.82 4.02 0.29
N ILE A 33 -6.52 4.60 1.28
CA ILE A 33 -7.02 3.85 2.45
C ILE A 33 -8.02 2.77 1.99
N ARG A 34 -8.95 3.13 1.10
CA ARG A 34 -9.95 2.20 0.60
C ARG A 34 -9.31 1.03 -0.15
N ASP A 35 -8.40 1.30 -1.08
CA ASP A 35 -7.73 0.26 -1.86
C ASP A 35 -6.94 -0.69 -0.93
N TYR A 36 -6.31 -0.17 0.12
CA TYR A 36 -5.66 -0.98 1.16
C TYR A 36 -6.63 -1.90 1.90
N LEU A 37 -7.79 -1.38 2.33
CA LEU A 37 -8.79 -2.16 3.05
C LEU A 37 -9.47 -3.19 2.13
N ASP A 38 -9.69 -2.87 0.86
CA ASP A 38 -10.20 -3.79 -0.16
C ASP A 38 -9.21 -4.96 -0.40
N ASP A 39 -7.94 -4.66 -0.65
CA ASP A 39 -6.86 -5.66 -0.81
C ASP A 39 -6.73 -6.56 0.44
N THR A 40 -6.70 -5.95 1.63
CA THR A 40 -6.58 -6.68 2.90
C THR A 40 -7.79 -7.57 3.14
N SER A 41 -8.98 -7.09 2.78
CA SER A 41 -10.22 -7.88 2.88
C SER A 41 -10.19 -9.10 1.97
N GLU A 42 -9.70 -8.95 0.73
CA GLU A 42 -9.56 -10.05 -0.22
C GLU A 42 -8.58 -11.12 0.31
N GLN A 43 -7.44 -10.68 0.85
CA GLN A 43 -6.41 -11.59 1.37
C GLN A 43 -6.89 -12.39 2.59
N LEU A 44 -7.57 -11.73 3.53
CA LEU A 44 -8.05 -12.37 4.76
C LEU A 44 -9.33 -13.17 4.54
N GLY A 45 -10.03 -12.95 3.42
CA GLY A 45 -11.28 -13.62 3.07
C GLY A 45 -12.50 -13.09 3.83
N PHE A 46 -12.39 -11.94 4.49
CA PHE A 46 -13.49 -11.24 5.17
C PHE A 46 -13.24 -9.72 5.18
N SER A 47 -14.29 -8.92 5.39
CA SER A 47 -14.19 -7.45 5.31
C SER A 47 -13.52 -6.83 6.53
N VAL A 48 -12.49 -6.01 6.30
CA VAL A 48 -11.76 -5.24 7.34
C VAL A 48 -12.08 -3.74 7.33
N HIS A 49 -13.07 -3.30 6.56
CA HIS A 49 -13.40 -1.88 6.40
C HIS A 49 -13.81 -1.14 7.68
N ARG A 50 -14.02 -1.89 8.76
CA ARG A 50 -14.39 -1.39 10.09
C ARG A 50 -13.25 -1.49 11.09
N TRP A 51 -12.05 -1.86 10.65
CA TRP A 51 -10.90 -1.92 11.53
C TRP A 51 -10.30 -0.53 11.72
N GLY A 52 -9.83 -0.27 12.93
CA GLY A 52 -9.02 0.91 13.20
C GLY A 52 -7.65 0.75 12.56
N LEU A 53 -7.11 1.83 11.99
CA LEU A 53 -5.78 1.86 11.41
C LEU A 53 -4.80 2.52 12.38
N ASP A 54 -3.57 2.03 12.46
CA ASP A 54 -2.53 2.60 13.29
C ASP A 54 -1.45 3.35 12.47
N ALA A 55 -0.38 3.78 13.15
CA ALA A 55 0.71 4.48 12.49
C ALA A 55 1.52 3.58 11.53
N GLY A 56 1.57 2.28 11.79
CA GLY A 56 2.17 1.28 10.91
C GLY A 56 1.36 1.17 9.62
N ASP A 57 0.04 1.04 9.73
CA ASP A 57 -0.86 0.97 8.58
C ASP A 57 -0.73 2.20 7.67
N VAL A 58 -0.61 3.41 8.25
CA VAL A 58 -0.38 4.64 7.48
C VAL A 58 0.90 4.57 6.64
N GLU A 59 2.00 4.08 7.21
CA GLU A 59 3.26 3.93 6.49
C GLU A 59 3.18 2.86 5.41
N GLU A 60 2.43 1.79 5.65
CA GLU A 60 2.17 0.73 4.67
C GLU A 60 1.34 1.25 3.50
N ILE A 61 0.23 1.94 3.77
CA ILE A 61 -0.61 2.57 2.75
C ILE A 61 0.23 3.54 1.91
N ARG A 62 1.05 4.36 2.56
CA ARG A 62 1.95 5.29 1.85
C ARG A 62 2.87 4.55 0.88
N ARG A 63 3.60 3.54 1.34
CA ARG A 63 4.56 2.80 0.49
C ARG A 63 3.87 1.99 -0.60
N GLY A 64 2.75 1.34 -0.25
CA GLY A 64 2.02 0.42 -1.12
C GLY A 64 1.29 1.12 -2.25
N TYR A 65 0.86 2.38 -2.07
CA TYR A 65 -0.04 3.06 -3.00
C TYR A 65 0.47 4.42 -3.51
N GLU A 66 1.60 4.95 -3.02
CA GLU A 66 2.13 6.25 -3.49
C GLU A 66 2.44 6.31 -4.99
N TRP A 67 2.62 5.17 -5.65
CA TRP A 67 3.01 5.05 -7.04
C TRP A 67 1.81 4.80 -7.99
N VAL A 68 0.59 4.74 -7.45
CA VAL A 68 -0.67 4.69 -8.20
C VAL A 68 -1.05 6.10 -8.66
N ASP A 69 -1.50 6.22 -9.90
CA ASP A 69 -1.88 7.48 -10.53
C ASP A 69 -3.38 7.78 -10.37
N TYR A 70 -3.78 8.03 -9.12
CA TYR A 70 -5.17 8.36 -8.77
C TYR A 70 -5.69 9.62 -9.47
N GLU A 71 -4.81 10.57 -9.81
CA GLU A 71 -5.19 11.81 -10.51
C GLU A 71 -5.67 11.54 -11.93
N ARG A 72 -5.18 10.46 -12.54
CA ARG A 72 -5.66 9.94 -13.84
C ARG A 72 -6.78 8.92 -13.69
N GLY A 73 -7.26 8.68 -12.47
CA GLY A 73 -8.26 7.67 -12.17
C GLY A 73 -7.74 6.25 -12.30
N GLU A 74 -6.42 6.02 -12.19
CA GLU A 74 -5.84 4.68 -12.19
C GLU A 74 -6.27 3.93 -10.93
N THR A 75 -6.77 2.71 -11.10
CA THR A 75 -7.03 1.78 -10.01
C THR A 75 -5.76 1.08 -9.55
N ALA A 76 -5.69 0.61 -8.31
CA ALA A 76 -4.53 -0.18 -7.85
C ALA A 76 -4.28 -1.43 -8.71
N THR A 77 -5.33 -2.06 -9.25
CA THR A 77 -5.18 -3.19 -10.18
C THR A 77 -4.52 -2.78 -11.49
N GLU A 78 -4.93 -1.67 -12.10
CA GLU A 78 -4.28 -1.15 -13.32
C GLU A 78 -2.83 -0.76 -13.08
N ALA A 79 -2.56 -0.14 -11.93
CA ALA A 79 -1.20 0.18 -11.52
C ALA A 79 -0.34 -1.09 -11.41
N ARG A 80 -0.85 -2.17 -10.81
CA ARG A 80 -0.15 -3.48 -10.72
C ARG A 80 0.13 -4.08 -12.09
N LEU A 81 -0.82 -4.01 -13.03
CA LEU A 81 -0.61 -4.46 -14.41
C LEU A 81 0.47 -3.63 -15.12
N ARG A 82 0.47 -2.31 -14.92
CA ARG A 82 1.53 -1.44 -15.43
C ARG A 82 2.90 -1.78 -14.81
N ALA A 83 2.93 -2.02 -13.50
CA ALA A 83 4.14 -2.45 -12.80
C ALA A 83 4.68 -3.78 -13.33
N ALA A 84 3.81 -4.75 -13.63
CA ALA A 84 4.20 -6.02 -14.25
C ALA A 84 4.85 -5.81 -15.63
N GLY A 85 4.30 -4.90 -16.44
CA GLY A 85 4.89 -4.50 -17.71
C GLY A 85 6.29 -3.90 -17.55
N TYR A 86 6.49 -3.02 -16.56
CA TYR A 86 7.81 -2.47 -16.26
C TYR A 86 8.78 -3.53 -15.76
N ALA A 87 8.33 -4.42 -14.87
CA ALA A 87 9.15 -5.51 -14.34
C ALA A 87 9.67 -6.39 -15.48
N GLN A 88 8.79 -6.78 -16.42
CA GLN A 88 9.18 -7.55 -17.60
C GLN A 88 10.20 -6.79 -18.45
N GLY A 89 9.96 -5.51 -18.75
CA GLY A 89 10.88 -4.69 -19.53
C GLY A 89 12.28 -4.59 -18.90
N TRP A 90 12.35 -4.45 -17.57
CA TRP A 90 13.64 -4.45 -16.85
C TRP A 90 14.31 -5.82 -16.85
N ASN A 91 13.55 -6.91 -16.71
CA ASN A 91 14.09 -8.26 -16.82
C ASN A 91 14.66 -8.55 -18.22
N ASP A 92 14.02 -8.06 -19.29
CA ASP A 92 14.52 -8.23 -20.65
C ASP A 92 15.84 -7.45 -20.86
N ILE A 93 15.97 -6.26 -20.27
CA ILE A 93 17.21 -5.49 -20.26
C ILE A 93 18.30 -6.26 -19.49
N ALA A 94 17.98 -6.79 -18.31
CA ALA A 94 18.90 -7.58 -17.50
C ALA A 94 19.45 -8.80 -18.24
N ALA A 95 18.59 -9.45 -19.04
CA ALA A 95 18.94 -10.63 -19.84
C ALA A 95 19.82 -10.30 -21.06
N THR A 96 19.88 -9.03 -21.50
CA THR A 96 20.56 -8.64 -22.75
C THR A 96 21.81 -7.78 -22.54
N ASP A 97 22.00 -7.17 -21.38
CA ASP A 97 23.15 -6.30 -21.08
C ASP A 97 23.98 -6.81 -19.89
N ASP A 98 25.18 -7.36 -20.18
CA ASP A 98 26.14 -7.89 -19.20
C ASP A 98 27.25 -6.87 -18.84
N SER A 99 26.99 -5.58 -19.02
CA SER A 99 27.96 -4.52 -18.72
C SER A 99 28.19 -4.37 -17.20
N PRO A 100 29.45 -4.46 -16.71
CA PRO A 100 29.76 -4.32 -15.29
C PRO A 100 29.36 -2.93 -14.74
N GLY A 101 28.44 -2.91 -13.77
CA GLY A 101 27.93 -1.70 -13.09
C GLY A 101 26.53 -1.26 -13.50
N TYR A 102 26.07 -1.67 -14.70
CA TYR A 102 24.70 -1.43 -15.17
C TYR A 102 23.71 -2.48 -14.60
N SER A 103 24.17 -3.73 -14.46
CA SER A 103 23.40 -4.85 -13.93
C SER A 103 22.75 -4.56 -12.57
N GLY A 104 23.51 -4.01 -11.61
CA GLY A 104 22.97 -3.72 -10.28
C GLY A 104 21.85 -2.67 -10.25
N HIS A 105 21.81 -1.72 -11.18
CA HIS A 105 20.69 -0.76 -11.27
C HIS A 105 19.45 -1.43 -11.88
N VAL A 106 19.65 -2.21 -12.95
CA VAL A 106 18.61 -2.95 -13.64
C VAL A 106 17.95 -3.96 -12.71
N ASP A 107 18.73 -4.73 -11.95
CA ASP A 107 18.22 -5.70 -10.97
C ASP A 107 17.35 -5.01 -9.90
N ARG A 108 17.76 -3.84 -9.41
CA ARG A 108 16.97 -3.07 -8.44
C ARG A 108 15.66 -2.57 -9.03
N GLN A 109 15.66 -2.13 -10.30
CA GLN A 109 14.43 -1.72 -10.96
C GLN A 109 13.49 -2.90 -11.22
N ALA A 110 14.02 -4.02 -11.71
CA ALA A 110 13.26 -5.25 -11.89
C ALA A 110 12.61 -5.71 -10.58
N ALA A 111 13.37 -5.72 -9.48
CA ALA A 111 12.86 -6.08 -8.16
C ALA A 111 11.76 -5.12 -7.68
N LEU A 112 11.98 -3.81 -7.76
CA LEU A 112 11.00 -2.80 -7.34
C LEU A 112 9.67 -2.93 -8.10
N TRP A 113 9.72 -3.08 -9.42
CA TRP A 113 8.51 -3.19 -10.22
C TRP A 113 7.83 -4.56 -10.06
N THR A 114 8.61 -5.62 -9.77
CA THR A 114 8.06 -6.93 -9.42
C THR A 114 7.30 -6.88 -8.10
N GLU A 115 7.83 -6.19 -7.09
CA GLU A 115 7.16 -5.99 -5.80
C GLU A 115 5.82 -5.26 -6.01
N ARG A 116 5.85 -4.13 -6.72
CA ARG A 116 4.64 -3.35 -7.05
C ARG A 116 3.60 -4.14 -7.86
N ALA A 117 4.03 -5.11 -8.67
CA ALA A 117 3.14 -5.94 -9.46
C ALA A 117 2.38 -7.00 -8.65
N ARG A 118 2.91 -7.43 -7.48
CA ARG A 118 2.29 -8.46 -6.64
C ARG A 118 1.08 -7.94 -5.86
N GLY A 119 0.98 -6.63 -5.67
CA GLY A 119 0.04 -6.03 -4.74
C GLY A 119 0.56 -6.06 -3.30
N PHE A 120 -0.28 -5.67 -2.35
CA PHE A 120 0.07 -5.70 -0.95
C PHE A 120 0.04 -7.15 -0.43
N GLU A 121 1.12 -7.59 0.21
CA GLU A 121 1.13 -8.80 1.05
C GLU A 121 1.03 -8.34 2.50
N ALA A 122 -0.11 -8.56 3.17
CA ALA A 122 -0.22 -8.28 4.60
C ALA A 122 0.87 -9.07 5.35
N PRO A 123 1.70 -8.43 6.19
CA PRO A 123 2.71 -9.14 6.93
C PRO A 123 2.05 -10.14 7.87
N ALA A 124 2.59 -11.36 7.94
CA ALA A 124 2.04 -12.45 8.75
C ALA A 124 1.92 -12.15 10.27
N ASP A 125 2.57 -11.06 10.71
CA ASP A 125 2.78 -10.71 12.11
C ASP A 125 2.27 -9.30 12.50
N VAL A 126 1.46 -8.62 11.67
CA VAL A 126 0.88 -7.33 12.06
C VAL A 126 -0.30 -7.58 13.01
N PRO A 127 -0.23 -7.11 14.27
CA PRO A 127 -1.37 -7.18 15.17
C PRO A 127 -2.40 -6.13 14.74
N PHE A 128 -3.34 -6.51 13.88
CA PHE A 128 -4.51 -5.68 13.61
C PHE A 128 -5.34 -5.53 14.89
N VAL A 129 -5.78 -4.31 15.15
CA VAL A 129 -6.64 -4.04 16.30
C VAL A 129 -8.08 -4.36 15.91
N GLU A 130 -8.57 -5.55 16.27
CA GLU A 130 -9.99 -5.92 16.20
C GLU A 130 -10.82 -5.10 17.20
N HIS A 131 -11.02 -3.82 16.88
CA HIS A 131 -12.09 -3.04 17.46
C HIS A 131 -13.18 -2.91 16.38
N GLU A 132 -14.30 -3.61 16.59
CA GLU A 132 -15.49 -3.45 15.75
C GLU A 132 -15.97 -2.01 15.90
N VAL A 133 -15.70 -1.16 14.90
CA VAL A 133 -16.33 0.16 14.86
C VAL A 133 -17.80 -0.02 14.47
N ASP A 134 -18.67 0.64 15.22
CA ASP A 134 -20.10 0.68 14.98
C ASP A 134 -20.42 1.37 13.65
N ALA A 135 -21.63 1.12 13.13
CA ALA A 135 -22.06 1.49 11.78
C ALA A 135 -22.06 3.01 11.48
N GLU A 136 -21.77 3.85 12.49
CA GLU A 136 -21.66 5.30 12.35
C GLU A 136 -20.21 5.78 12.23
N GLY A 137 -19.19 4.95 12.51
CA GLY A 137 -17.79 5.31 12.36
C GLY A 137 -17.23 6.19 13.47
N TRP A 138 -17.69 6.05 14.72
CA TRP A 138 -17.20 6.86 15.85
C TRP A 138 -17.36 6.13 17.19
N SER A 139 -16.31 6.13 18.03
CA SER A 139 -16.53 6.15 19.49
C SER A 139 -15.78 7.31 20.13
N ARG A 140 -16.45 7.86 21.16
CA ARG A 140 -16.01 8.94 22.06
C ARG A 140 -14.71 8.65 22.79
#